data_AF-A0A5E4FMT3-F1
#
_entry.id   AF-A0A5E4FMT3-F1
#
_cell.length_a   1.000
_cell.length_b   1.000
_cell.length_c   1.000
_cell.angle_alpha   90.00
_cell.angle_beta   90.00
_cell.angle_gamma   90.00
#
_symmetry.space_group_name_H-M   'P 1'
#
loop_
_entity.id
_entity.type
_entity.pdbx_description
1 polymer ?
#
loop_
_entity_poly.entity_id
_entity_poly.type
_entity_poly.pdbx_seq_one_letter_code
_entity_poly.pdbx_strand_id
1 'polypeptide(L)'
;MASYNNNNIWHCIPSSSYGDPCLDLFFDALRPEYRDVNPCLKYLEQLLPLAWSHDPLTTLKLIFTFHSLYFSERKFDTALLWLLHNHPKTLLRNLHSIADFPFFDCPGRESWSLVQILYNVLVQKPDGQVHDAATHPHLHPERYHRDPDYRLLHDRVIHIFVERLKSDIDKMEQSDYISDAAACCTSTLLWDKHCTSTIFLCDSIARRLSLPGSDQLEEEFLVPLTNYDNKEIEKQSLEEEYLHKVKAAADLGGGIGIIKPDALLPHQIIEYVGDEEKEGFGEVIELQWKAMVDLYQKQGEGLSKFKNMLVVRDCRLKYHLEIGLGLLVSELSEEPWKGKLIGGGDEPFFIRGDNDLKSKCELWWKSDKSSVLGVIDLILEVGVNANLKAGQMIKKVIVFTELEPWELQYQLLRREYEAIQSKYKDKGYGNDAVPHILYWDWRFQTSLDSWICTQHPGFTMLMGSSDNLVKSFCHNAGEIGPHHLMEAVIAGKEYQTYTVVD
;
A
#
# COMPACT_ATOMS: atom_id res chain seq x y z
N MET A 1 23.06 25.12 -11.46
CA MET A 1 23.92 23.97 -11.13
C MET A 1 24.38 24.10 -9.70
N ALA A 2 23.58 23.59 -8.77
CA ALA A 2 24.02 23.32 -7.40
C ALA A 2 23.93 21.79 -7.24
N SER A 3 25.07 21.14 -7.03
CA SER A 3 25.14 19.70 -6.79
C SER A 3 24.54 19.41 -5.42
N TYR A 4 23.34 18.84 -5.38
CA TYR A 4 22.80 18.25 -4.17
C TYR A 4 23.62 16.98 -3.86
N ASN A 5 24.49 17.07 -2.86
CA ASN A 5 25.13 15.89 -2.27
C ASN A 5 24.07 15.11 -1.49
N ASN A 6 23.50 14.06 -2.12
CA ASN A 6 22.50 13.16 -1.56
C ASN A 6 23.04 12.18 -0.48
N ASN A 7 24.26 12.33 0.01
CA ASN A 7 24.92 11.26 0.75
C ASN A 7 24.60 11.17 2.26
N ASN A 8 23.78 12.05 2.86
CA ASN A 8 23.61 12.09 4.33
C ASN A 8 22.14 12.11 4.83
N ILE A 9 21.14 11.82 4.00
CA ILE A 9 19.74 12.18 4.32
C ILE A 9 19.00 11.13 5.20
N TRP A 10 19.50 9.88 5.32
CA TRP A 10 18.73 8.79 5.93
C TRP A 10 19.46 7.96 7.01
N HIS A 11 20.40 8.57 7.75
CA HIS A 11 21.15 7.90 8.83
C HIS A 11 20.33 7.55 10.09
N CYS A 12 19.02 7.85 10.13
CA CYS A 12 18.17 7.53 11.29
C CYS A 12 17.69 6.07 11.36
N ILE A 13 18.11 5.20 10.43
CA ILE A 13 17.79 3.78 10.49
C ILE A 13 18.96 3.07 11.16
N PRO A 14 18.78 2.42 12.32
CA PRO A 14 19.83 1.59 12.89
C PRO A 14 20.23 0.56 11.83
N SER A 15 21.52 0.53 11.49
CA SER A 15 22.13 -0.47 10.60
C SER A 15 22.19 -1.87 11.23
N SER A 16 21.19 -2.22 12.04
CA SER A 16 21.05 -3.52 12.68
C SER A 16 19.96 -4.29 11.96
N SER A 17 20.31 -5.46 11.44
CA SER A 17 19.35 -6.46 10.96
C SER A 17 18.16 -6.56 11.92
N TYR A 18 16.97 -6.64 11.37
CA TYR A 18 15.72 -6.91 12.08
C TYR A 18 15.68 -8.32 12.68
N GLY A 19 16.67 -9.17 12.35
CA GLY A 19 16.73 -10.58 12.74
C GLY A 19 15.82 -11.48 11.91
N ASP A 20 15.06 -10.90 10.97
CA ASP A 20 14.22 -11.57 9.99
C ASP A 20 14.72 -11.19 8.59
N PRO A 21 15.23 -12.15 7.79
CA PRO A 21 15.76 -11.85 6.46
C PRO A 21 14.74 -11.28 5.47
N CYS A 22 13.45 -11.55 5.62
CA CYS A 22 12.39 -10.95 4.80
C CYS A 22 12.15 -9.49 5.21
N LEU A 23 12.20 -9.17 6.51
CA LEU A 23 12.22 -7.77 6.96
C LEU A 23 13.48 -7.06 6.50
N ASP A 24 14.66 -7.68 6.56
CA ASP A 24 15.90 -7.08 6.04
C ASP A 24 15.82 -6.89 4.52
N LEU A 25 15.18 -7.81 3.79
CA LEU A 25 14.96 -7.66 2.35
C LEU A 25 14.03 -6.47 2.07
N PHE A 26 12.88 -6.38 2.74
CA PHE A 26 11.88 -5.31 2.57
C PHE A 26 12.39 -3.96 3.06
N PHE A 27 12.94 -3.93 4.28
CA PHE A 27 13.39 -2.72 4.91
C PHE A 27 14.82 -2.34 4.55
N ASP A 28 15.71 -3.11 3.94
CA ASP A 28 17.08 -2.62 3.67
C ASP A 28 17.50 -2.76 2.20
N ALA A 29 17.12 -3.84 1.53
CA ALA A 29 17.57 -4.11 0.17
C ALA A 29 16.60 -3.56 -0.90
N LEU A 30 15.30 -3.74 -0.69
CA LEU A 30 14.22 -3.40 -1.61
C LEU A 30 13.52 -2.08 -1.16
N ARG A 31 14.30 -0.98 -1.05
CA ARG A 31 13.82 0.39 -0.76
C ARG A 31 13.79 1.30 -2.00
N PRO A 32 12.82 2.22 -2.15
CA PRO A 32 12.74 3.12 -3.32
C PRO A 32 14.02 3.95 -3.49
N GLU A 33 14.38 4.28 -4.73
CA GLU A 33 15.67 4.89 -5.12
C GLU A 33 15.97 6.18 -4.36
N TYR A 34 14.96 7.04 -4.16
CA TYR A 34 15.10 8.28 -3.42
C TYR A 34 15.41 8.09 -1.91
N ARG A 35 15.26 6.86 -1.39
CA ARG A 35 15.59 6.46 -0.01
C ARG A 35 16.79 5.52 0.07
N ASP A 36 17.36 5.14 -1.07
CA ASP A 36 18.44 4.16 -1.14
C ASP A 36 19.80 4.81 -0.91
N VAL A 37 20.21 4.88 0.37
CA VAL A 37 21.56 5.32 0.75
C VAL A 37 22.64 4.28 0.46
N ASN A 38 22.27 3.04 0.09
CA ASN A 38 23.22 1.97 -0.21
C ASN A 38 22.80 1.19 -1.46
N PRO A 39 23.12 1.70 -2.67
CA PRO A 39 22.79 1.05 -3.94
C PRO A 39 23.60 -0.23 -4.20
N CYS A 40 24.21 -0.84 -3.18
CA CYS A 40 25.05 -2.02 -3.32
C CYS A 40 24.22 -3.28 -3.62
N LEU A 41 24.24 -3.70 -4.88
CA LEU A 41 23.61 -4.94 -5.34
C LEU A 41 24.14 -6.19 -4.61
N LYS A 42 25.39 -6.17 -4.12
CA LYS A 42 25.97 -7.31 -3.37
C LYS A 42 25.21 -7.63 -2.09
N TYR A 43 24.63 -6.62 -1.43
CA TYR A 43 23.85 -6.87 -0.21
C TYR A 43 22.52 -7.56 -0.54
N LEU A 44 21.85 -7.14 -1.62
CA LEU A 44 20.66 -7.79 -2.14
C LEU A 44 20.96 -9.25 -2.56
N GLU A 45 22.05 -9.48 -3.30
CA GLU A 45 22.48 -10.83 -3.70
C GLU A 45 22.75 -11.77 -2.51
N GLN A 46 23.23 -11.23 -1.38
CA GLN A 46 23.45 -11.99 -0.16
C GLN A 46 22.15 -12.27 0.61
N LEU A 47 21.21 -11.31 0.61
CA LEU A 47 19.95 -11.43 1.34
C LEU A 47 18.93 -12.32 0.64
N LEU A 48 18.86 -12.34 -0.70
CA LEU A 48 17.87 -13.12 -1.45
C LEU A 48 17.88 -14.62 -1.08
N PRO A 49 19.03 -15.33 -1.04
CA PRO A 49 19.08 -16.72 -0.59
C PRO A 49 18.65 -16.92 0.87
N LEU A 50 18.97 -15.96 1.75
CA LEU A 50 18.63 -16.01 3.17
C LEU A 50 17.12 -15.84 3.38
N ALA A 51 16.53 -14.84 2.72
CA ALA A 51 15.09 -14.59 2.73
C ALA A 51 14.32 -15.78 2.12
N TRP A 52 14.77 -16.30 0.98
CA TRP A 52 14.12 -17.44 0.34
C TRP A 52 14.14 -18.70 1.21
N SER A 53 15.27 -18.95 1.88
CA SER A 53 15.38 -20.09 2.81
C SER A 53 14.54 -19.92 4.07
N HIS A 54 14.26 -18.67 4.47
CA HIS A 54 13.44 -18.34 5.63
C HIS A 54 11.93 -18.44 5.32
N ASP A 55 11.47 -17.74 4.27
CA ASP A 55 10.11 -17.80 3.76
C ASP A 55 10.11 -17.52 2.25
N PRO A 56 10.03 -18.56 1.40
CA PRO A 56 10.13 -18.40 -0.04
C PRO A 56 8.90 -17.70 -0.63
N LEU A 57 7.72 -17.87 -0.04
CA LEU A 57 6.49 -17.24 -0.54
C LEU A 57 6.50 -15.75 -0.24
N THR A 58 6.86 -15.36 0.99
CA THR A 58 7.03 -13.95 1.35
C THR A 58 8.14 -13.32 0.51
N THR A 59 9.28 -14.01 0.33
CA THR A 59 10.37 -13.52 -0.52
C THR A 59 9.93 -13.31 -1.96
N LEU A 60 9.18 -14.26 -2.55
CA LEU A 60 8.62 -14.12 -3.88
C LEU A 60 7.70 -12.88 -3.98
N LYS A 61 6.81 -12.69 -3.01
CA LYS A 61 5.94 -11.50 -2.95
C LYS A 61 6.75 -10.21 -2.83
N LEU A 62 7.83 -10.21 -2.06
CA LEU A 62 8.73 -9.06 -1.88
C LEU A 62 9.49 -8.70 -3.16
N ILE A 63 9.98 -9.68 -3.93
CA ILE A 63 10.65 -9.44 -5.22
C ILE A 63 9.72 -8.71 -6.20
N PHE A 64 8.44 -9.08 -6.22
CA PHE A 64 7.42 -8.47 -7.07
C PHE A 64 6.62 -7.37 -6.37
N THR A 65 7.05 -6.95 -5.17
CA THR A 65 6.44 -5.79 -4.55
C THR A 65 6.80 -4.56 -5.36
N PHE A 66 5.81 -3.76 -5.77
CA PHE A 66 5.91 -2.61 -6.68
C PHE A 66 7.00 -1.57 -6.36
N HIS A 67 7.50 -1.56 -5.12
CA HIS A 67 8.78 -0.91 -4.75
C HIS A 67 9.91 -1.28 -5.72
N SER A 68 9.94 -2.55 -6.12
CA SER A 68 10.12 -3.06 -7.47
C SER A 68 10.76 -2.14 -8.49
N LEU A 69 9.87 -1.30 -9.00
CA LEU A 69 10.02 -0.50 -10.21
C LEU A 69 10.42 0.95 -9.90
N TYR A 70 10.42 1.34 -8.62
CA TYR A 70 10.97 2.60 -8.09
C TYR A 70 12.33 2.40 -7.44
N PHE A 71 12.86 1.18 -7.45
CA PHE A 71 14.27 0.97 -7.20
C PHE A 71 15.09 1.59 -8.32
N SER A 72 16.39 1.72 -8.11
CA SER A 72 17.27 1.62 -9.26
C SER A 72 16.85 0.38 -10.05
N GLU A 73 16.45 0.51 -11.33
CA GLU A 73 15.98 -0.60 -12.21
C GLU A 73 16.81 -1.88 -12.01
N ARG A 74 18.11 -1.69 -11.73
CA ARG A 74 19.11 -2.69 -11.41
C ARG A 74 18.77 -3.63 -10.24
N LYS A 75 18.09 -3.20 -9.18
CA LYS A 75 17.78 -4.05 -8.01
C LYS A 75 16.67 -5.05 -8.30
N PHE A 76 15.58 -4.60 -8.93
CA PHE A 76 14.55 -5.51 -9.41
C PHE A 76 15.13 -6.51 -10.38
N ASP A 77 15.90 -6.01 -11.35
CA ASP A 77 16.58 -6.84 -12.34
C ASP A 77 17.48 -7.90 -11.70
N THR A 78 18.24 -7.51 -10.67
CA THR A 78 19.10 -8.43 -9.92
C THR A 78 18.27 -9.50 -9.20
N ALA A 79 17.18 -9.11 -8.54
CA ALA A 79 16.31 -10.04 -7.83
C ALA A 79 15.55 -10.99 -8.76
N LEU A 80 15.05 -10.46 -9.88
CA LEU A 80 14.38 -11.22 -10.93
C LEU A 80 15.33 -12.22 -11.59
N LEU A 81 16.55 -11.79 -11.92
CA LEU A 81 17.58 -12.69 -12.45
C LEU A 81 17.93 -13.79 -11.47
N TRP A 82 18.10 -13.44 -10.20
CA TRP A 82 18.36 -14.41 -9.15
C TRP A 82 17.21 -15.43 -9.07
N LEU A 83 15.96 -14.98 -9.14
CA LEU A 83 14.79 -15.84 -9.14
C LEU A 83 14.73 -16.74 -10.38
N LEU A 84 15.03 -16.20 -11.58
CA LEU A 84 15.07 -16.97 -12.83
C LEU A 84 16.15 -18.05 -12.78
N HIS A 85 17.35 -17.72 -12.29
CA HIS A 85 18.46 -18.68 -12.24
C HIS A 85 18.27 -19.78 -11.19
N ASN A 86 17.70 -19.45 -10.02
CA ASN A 86 17.61 -20.38 -8.90
C ASN A 86 16.25 -21.10 -8.81
N HIS A 87 15.16 -20.44 -9.20
CA HIS A 87 13.78 -20.92 -9.08
C HIS A 87 12.93 -20.67 -10.35
N PRO A 88 13.38 -21.10 -11.54
CA PRO A 88 12.73 -20.79 -12.82
C PRO A 88 11.29 -21.31 -12.90
N LYS A 89 11.00 -22.48 -12.31
CA LYS A 89 9.64 -23.04 -12.29
C LYS A 89 8.68 -22.16 -11.50
N THR A 90 9.14 -21.61 -10.36
CA THR A 90 8.36 -20.68 -9.54
C THR A 90 8.07 -19.41 -10.34
N LEU A 91 9.06 -18.82 -11.00
CA LEU A 91 8.83 -17.65 -11.86
C LEU A 91 7.78 -17.95 -12.94
N LEU A 92 7.98 -19.01 -13.73
CA LEU A 92 7.08 -19.39 -14.84
C LEU A 92 5.64 -19.65 -14.37
N ARG A 93 5.48 -20.26 -13.19
CA ARG A 93 4.16 -20.56 -12.61
C ARG A 93 3.36 -19.30 -12.30
N ASN A 94 4.02 -18.22 -11.90
CA ASN A 94 3.38 -16.99 -11.42
C ASN A 94 3.25 -15.90 -12.49
N LEU A 95 3.68 -16.12 -13.74
CA LEU A 95 3.64 -15.08 -14.78
C LEU A 95 2.24 -14.51 -15.03
N HIS A 96 1.16 -15.31 -14.91
CA HIS A 96 -0.20 -14.78 -15.01
C HIS A 96 -0.49 -13.80 -13.88
N SER A 97 -0.19 -14.19 -12.64
CA SER A 97 -0.37 -13.38 -11.45
C SER A 97 0.45 -12.08 -11.50
N ILE A 98 1.67 -12.15 -12.02
CA ILE A 98 2.55 -10.98 -12.23
C ILE A 98 1.94 -10.03 -13.26
N ALA A 99 1.25 -10.54 -14.27
CA ALA A 99 0.62 -9.73 -15.29
C ALA A 99 -0.68 -9.06 -14.80
N ASP A 100 -1.29 -9.52 -13.72
CA ASP A 100 -2.52 -8.95 -13.13
C ASP A 100 -2.21 -7.80 -12.14
N PHE A 101 -0.94 -7.38 -12.01
CA PHE A 101 -0.52 -6.38 -11.05
C PHE A 101 -0.81 -4.94 -11.51
N PRO A 102 -1.73 -4.19 -10.87
CA PRO A 102 -2.01 -2.79 -11.21
C PRO A 102 -0.77 -1.90 -11.06
N PHE A 103 -0.42 -1.17 -12.13
CA PHE A 103 0.57 -0.10 -12.08
C PHE A 103 -0.09 1.15 -11.50
N PHE A 104 0.24 1.57 -10.28
CA PHE A 104 -0.53 2.65 -9.62
C PHE A 104 -0.27 4.04 -10.20
N ASP A 105 0.95 4.35 -10.64
CA ASP A 105 1.24 5.65 -11.30
C ASP A 105 0.81 5.67 -12.78
N CYS A 106 0.44 4.52 -13.34
CA CYS A 106 -0.03 4.36 -14.72
C CYS A 106 -1.05 3.22 -14.81
N PRO A 107 -2.25 3.35 -14.23
CA PRO A 107 -3.29 2.32 -14.32
C PRO A 107 -3.51 1.94 -15.79
N GLY A 108 -3.58 0.63 -16.11
CA GLY A 108 -3.54 0.14 -17.49
C GLY A 108 -2.14 -0.18 -18.03
N ARG A 109 -1.21 -0.62 -17.18
CA ARG A 109 0.13 -1.12 -17.56
C ARG A 109 0.53 -2.42 -16.85
N GLU A 110 -0.44 -3.23 -16.46
CA GLU A 110 -0.24 -4.47 -15.72
C GLU A 110 0.57 -5.52 -16.50
N SER A 111 0.29 -5.66 -17.79
CA SER A 111 1.01 -6.55 -18.71
C SER A 111 2.45 -6.09 -18.98
N TRP A 112 2.78 -4.81 -18.71
CA TRP A 112 4.11 -4.25 -18.98
C TRP A 112 5.22 -4.94 -18.18
N SER A 113 4.90 -5.41 -16.97
CA SER A 113 5.83 -6.18 -16.12
C SER A 113 6.41 -7.39 -16.87
N LEU A 114 5.61 -8.06 -17.71
CA LEU A 114 6.08 -9.19 -18.52
C LEU A 114 7.05 -8.76 -19.63
N VAL A 115 6.78 -7.61 -20.26
CA VAL A 115 7.67 -7.03 -21.29
C VAL A 115 9.01 -6.68 -20.67
N GLN A 116 8.99 -6.05 -19.50
CA GLN A 116 10.20 -5.69 -18.76
C GLN A 116 11.01 -6.92 -18.36
N ILE A 117 10.35 -7.98 -17.84
CA ILE A 117 11.02 -9.25 -17.52
C ILE A 117 11.74 -9.82 -18.74
N LEU A 118 11.06 -9.92 -19.89
CA LEU A 118 11.67 -10.46 -21.11
C LEU A 118 12.81 -9.59 -21.63
N TYR A 119 12.62 -8.28 -21.63
CA TYR A 119 13.62 -7.33 -22.10
C TYR A 119 14.89 -7.41 -21.24
N ASN A 120 14.75 -7.41 -19.92
CA ASN A 120 15.88 -7.42 -18.99
C ASN A 120 16.69 -8.72 -19.06
N VAL A 121 16.01 -9.87 -19.10
CA VAL A 121 16.67 -11.17 -19.31
C VAL A 121 17.39 -11.23 -20.66
N LEU A 122 16.82 -10.61 -21.70
CA LEU A 122 17.42 -10.58 -23.03
C LEU A 122 18.69 -9.73 -23.10
N VAL A 123 18.67 -8.53 -22.50
CA VAL A 123 19.79 -7.59 -22.56
C VAL A 123 20.92 -7.92 -21.58
N GLN A 124 20.68 -8.76 -20.58
CA GLN A 124 21.72 -9.13 -19.61
C GLN A 124 22.64 -10.24 -20.12
N LYS A 125 23.94 -10.02 -19.93
CA LYS A 125 24.98 -11.00 -20.21
C LYS A 125 25.06 -12.04 -19.10
N PRO A 126 25.54 -13.26 -19.42
CA PRO A 126 25.87 -14.28 -18.41
C PRO A 126 26.93 -13.82 -17.38
N ASP A 127 27.71 -12.77 -17.69
CA ASP A 127 28.72 -12.19 -16.80
C ASP A 127 28.22 -10.98 -15.97
N GLY A 128 26.92 -10.66 -16.06
CA GLY A 128 26.29 -9.56 -15.34
C GLY A 128 26.44 -8.18 -16.00
N GLN A 129 27.04 -8.07 -17.18
CA GLN A 129 27.03 -6.81 -17.95
C GLN A 129 25.75 -6.65 -18.78
N VAL A 130 25.37 -5.41 -19.10
CA VAL A 130 24.20 -5.12 -19.95
C VAL A 130 24.65 -4.94 -21.41
N HIS A 131 23.98 -5.60 -22.35
CA HIS A 131 24.09 -5.32 -23.78
C HIS A 131 23.34 -4.03 -24.10
N ASP A 132 23.97 -3.16 -24.90
CA ASP A 132 23.23 -2.07 -25.53
C ASP A 132 22.34 -2.68 -26.63
N ALA A 133 21.06 -2.86 -26.32
CA ALA A 133 20.05 -3.41 -27.23
C ALA A 133 19.99 -2.63 -28.55
N ALA A 134 20.26 -1.31 -28.54
CA ALA A 134 20.26 -0.48 -29.74
C ALA A 134 21.41 -0.82 -30.71
N THR A 135 22.47 -1.50 -30.23
CA THR A 135 23.62 -1.89 -31.05
C THR A 135 23.58 -3.35 -31.53
N HIS A 136 22.60 -4.14 -31.08
CA HIS A 136 22.52 -5.58 -31.34
C HIS A 136 21.15 -6.04 -31.86
N PRO A 137 20.78 -5.75 -33.13
CA PRO A 137 19.48 -6.11 -33.70
C PRO A 137 19.21 -7.62 -33.81
N HIS A 138 20.23 -8.48 -33.64
CA HIS A 138 20.10 -9.93 -33.65
C HIS A 138 20.06 -10.57 -32.26
N LEU A 139 20.01 -9.76 -31.19
CA LEU A 139 20.08 -10.24 -29.81
C LEU A 139 18.96 -11.24 -29.47
N HIS A 140 17.70 -10.88 -29.78
CA HIS A 140 16.56 -11.78 -29.54
C HIS A 140 16.66 -13.08 -30.36
N PRO A 141 16.79 -13.05 -31.70
CA PRO A 141 16.94 -14.27 -32.48
C PRO A 141 18.08 -15.17 -31.99
N GLU A 142 19.26 -14.61 -31.68
CA GLU A 142 20.39 -15.41 -31.19
C GLU A 142 20.09 -16.06 -29.83
N ARG A 143 19.54 -15.29 -28.88
CA ARG A 143 19.23 -15.80 -27.54
C ARG A 143 18.10 -16.83 -27.58
N TYR A 144 17.04 -16.57 -28.33
CA TYR A 144 15.89 -17.47 -28.50
C TYR A 144 16.30 -18.85 -29.06
N HIS A 145 17.31 -18.91 -29.94
CA HIS A 145 17.80 -20.17 -30.48
C HIS A 145 18.79 -20.90 -29.56
N ARG A 146 19.60 -20.17 -28.78
CA ARG A 146 20.70 -20.74 -27.98
C ARG A 146 20.33 -21.04 -26.54
N ASP A 147 19.41 -20.28 -25.97
CA ASP A 147 19.04 -20.32 -24.55
C ASP A 147 17.63 -20.92 -24.39
N PRO A 148 17.53 -22.20 -23.97
CA PRO A 148 16.24 -22.86 -23.82
C PRO A 148 15.37 -22.26 -22.71
N ASP A 149 15.96 -21.67 -21.67
CA ASP A 149 15.25 -21.08 -20.55
C ASP A 149 14.64 -19.74 -20.95
N TYR A 150 15.42 -18.90 -21.67
CA TYR A 150 14.89 -17.68 -22.28
C TYR A 150 13.76 -17.99 -23.27
N ARG A 151 13.93 -19.00 -24.13
CA ARG A 151 12.89 -19.41 -25.07
C ARG A 151 11.60 -19.84 -24.37
N LEU A 152 11.70 -20.64 -23.31
CA LEU A 152 10.55 -21.08 -22.53
C LEU A 152 9.83 -19.91 -21.86
N LEU A 153 10.59 -18.98 -21.26
CA LEU A 153 10.06 -17.77 -20.65
C LEU A 153 9.36 -16.89 -21.69
N HIS A 154 10.00 -16.66 -22.84
CA HIS A 154 9.44 -15.90 -23.96
C HIS A 154 8.14 -16.52 -24.45
N ASP A 155 8.15 -17.81 -24.81
CA ASP A 155 6.97 -18.51 -25.30
C ASP A 155 5.80 -18.46 -24.31
N ARG A 156 6.09 -18.53 -23.00
CA ARG A 156 5.06 -18.45 -21.96
C ARG A 156 4.47 -17.05 -21.83
N VAL A 157 5.30 -16.01 -21.88
CA VAL A 157 4.82 -14.61 -21.88
C VAL A 157 3.98 -14.33 -23.13
N ILE A 158 4.44 -14.73 -24.32
CA ILE A 158 3.67 -14.57 -25.56
C ILE A 158 2.32 -15.29 -25.47
N HIS A 159 2.27 -16.47 -24.86
CA HIS A 159 1.01 -17.18 -24.63
C HIS A 159 0.03 -16.37 -23.77
N ILE A 160 0.51 -15.73 -22.70
CA ILE A 160 -0.33 -14.90 -21.83
C ILE A 160 -0.92 -13.71 -22.60
N PHE A 161 -0.10 -13.01 -23.39
CA PHE A 161 -0.58 -11.92 -24.24
C PHE A 161 -1.66 -12.39 -25.23
N VAL A 162 -1.47 -13.56 -25.86
CA VAL A 162 -2.44 -14.13 -26.79
C VAL A 162 -3.75 -14.47 -26.10
N GLU A 163 -3.72 -15.06 -24.90
CA GLU A 163 -4.93 -15.36 -24.12
C GLU A 163 -5.67 -14.08 -23.72
N ARG A 164 -4.94 -13.06 -23.29
CA ARG A 164 -5.51 -11.76 -22.91
C ARG A 164 -6.17 -11.06 -24.09
N LEU A 165 -5.45 -10.90 -25.21
CA LEU A 165 -6.01 -10.25 -26.40
C LEU A 165 -7.28 -10.94 -26.91
N LYS A 166 -7.33 -12.28 -26.87
CA LYS A 166 -8.56 -13.02 -27.21
C LYS A 166 -9.70 -12.74 -26.24
N SER A 167 -9.41 -12.85 -24.93
CA SER A 167 -10.41 -12.54 -23.89
C SER A 167 -10.89 -11.10 -23.99
N ASP A 168 -10.03 -10.17 -24.35
CA ASP A 168 -10.35 -8.75 -24.44
C ASP A 168 -11.30 -8.48 -25.62
N ILE A 169 -11.16 -9.19 -26.74
CA ILE A 169 -12.13 -9.12 -27.84
C ILE A 169 -13.50 -9.62 -27.37
N ASP A 170 -13.56 -10.77 -26.71
CA ASP A 170 -14.82 -11.34 -26.21
C ASP A 170 -15.49 -10.41 -25.19
N LYS A 171 -14.71 -9.74 -24.33
CA LYS A 171 -15.20 -8.78 -23.33
C LYS A 171 -15.62 -7.45 -23.93
N MET A 172 -14.88 -6.95 -24.93
CA MET A 172 -15.25 -5.75 -25.68
C MET A 172 -16.63 -5.92 -26.32
N GLU A 173 -16.92 -7.09 -26.92
CA GLU A 173 -18.24 -7.42 -27.47
C GLU A 173 -19.35 -7.42 -26.40
N GLN A 174 -19.00 -7.76 -25.16
CA GLN A 174 -19.91 -7.78 -24.00
C GLN A 174 -19.98 -6.42 -23.28
N SER A 175 -19.26 -5.41 -23.75
CA SER A 175 -19.09 -4.12 -23.07
C SER A 175 -18.53 -4.26 -21.64
N ASP A 176 -17.57 -5.16 -21.45
CA ASP A 176 -16.90 -5.45 -20.17
C ASP A 176 -15.43 -4.99 -20.17
N TYR A 177 -14.79 -5.00 -18.99
CA TYR A 177 -13.43 -4.51 -18.76
C TYR A 177 -12.35 -5.37 -19.42
N ILE A 178 -11.59 -4.75 -20.32
CA ILE A 178 -10.46 -5.37 -21.03
C ILE A 178 -9.13 -5.13 -20.31
N SER A 179 -8.13 -5.96 -20.60
CA SER A 179 -6.76 -5.79 -20.10
C SER A 179 -5.96 -4.75 -20.91
N ASP A 180 -4.80 -4.38 -20.39
CA ASP A 180 -3.84 -3.48 -21.03
C ASP A 180 -2.96 -4.15 -22.10
N ALA A 181 -3.21 -5.43 -22.43
CA ALA A 181 -2.37 -6.20 -23.35
C ALA A 181 -2.23 -5.54 -24.73
N ALA A 182 -3.32 -4.93 -25.23
CA ALA A 182 -3.30 -4.18 -26.49
C ALA A 182 -2.47 -2.88 -26.37
N ALA A 183 -2.66 -2.13 -25.27
CA ALA A 183 -1.92 -0.88 -25.01
C ALA A 183 -0.40 -1.11 -24.90
N CYS A 184 0.03 -2.24 -24.31
CA CYS A 184 1.43 -2.63 -24.28
C CYS A 184 2.03 -2.81 -25.69
N CYS A 185 1.24 -3.31 -26.66
CA CYS A 185 1.69 -3.52 -28.03
C CYS A 185 1.66 -2.23 -28.87
N THR A 186 0.77 -1.28 -28.54
CA THR A 186 0.55 -0.05 -29.32
C THR A 186 1.14 1.20 -28.67
N SER A 187 1.88 1.06 -27.57
CA SER A 187 2.46 2.20 -26.84
C SER A 187 3.20 3.15 -27.77
N THR A 188 2.93 4.45 -27.60
CA THR A 188 3.56 5.52 -28.38
C THR A 188 4.87 5.99 -27.78
N LEU A 189 5.20 5.57 -26.56
CA LEU A 189 6.45 5.93 -25.89
C LEU A 189 7.63 5.26 -26.60
N LEU A 190 8.67 6.05 -26.88
CA LEU A 190 9.86 5.59 -27.61
C LEU A 190 10.55 4.40 -26.91
N TRP A 191 10.66 4.46 -25.59
CA TRP A 191 11.27 3.39 -24.79
C TRP A 191 10.46 2.10 -24.86
N ASP A 192 9.13 2.20 -24.79
CA ASP A 192 8.27 1.03 -24.83
C ASP A 192 8.33 0.35 -26.20
N LYS A 193 8.29 1.14 -27.27
CA LYS A 193 8.48 0.64 -28.65
C LYS A 193 9.82 -0.05 -28.80
N HIS A 194 10.88 0.51 -28.21
CA HIS A 194 12.20 -0.10 -28.23
C HIS A 194 12.18 -1.46 -27.52
N CYS A 195 11.64 -1.55 -26.30
CA CYS A 195 11.58 -2.80 -25.54
C CYS A 195 10.78 -3.88 -26.27
N THR A 196 9.56 -3.55 -26.69
CA THR A 196 8.63 -4.48 -27.36
C THR A 196 9.15 -4.97 -28.71
N SER A 197 9.78 -4.09 -29.49
CA SER A 197 10.43 -4.47 -30.76
C SER A 197 11.65 -5.35 -30.52
N THR A 198 12.45 -5.03 -29.49
CA THR A 198 13.67 -5.80 -29.16
C THR A 198 13.34 -7.25 -28.79
N ILE A 199 12.22 -7.48 -28.09
CA ILE A 199 11.76 -8.83 -27.72
C ILE A 199 10.86 -9.50 -28.77
N PHE A 200 10.64 -8.85 -29.92
CA PHE A 200 9.77 -9.35 -31.01
C PHE A 200 8.34 -9.66 -30.51
N LEU A 201 7.77 -8.78 -29.67
CA LEU A 201 6.47 -9.02 -29.03
C LEU A 201 5.35 -9.25 -30.06
N CYS A 202 5.08 -8.24 -30.91
CA CYS A 202 3.99 -8.28 -31.89
C CYS A 202 4.18 -9.41 -32.92
N ASP A 203 5.38 -9.60 -33.44
CA ASP A 203 5.69 -10.69 -34.39
C ASP A 203 5.43 -12.07 -33.79
N SER A 204 5.76 -12.25 -32.51
CA SER A 204 5.57 -13.53 -31.83
C SER A 204 4.11 -13.78 -31.51
N ILE A 205 3.35 -12.76 -31.11
CA ILE A 205 1.89 -12.84 -30.94
C ILE A 205 1.22 -13.18 -32.27
N ALA A 206 1.55 -12.46 -33.35
CA ALA A 206 0.99 -12.69 -34.68
C ALA A 206 1.23 -14.13 -35.16
N ARG A 207 2.47 -14.64 -35.02
CA ARG A 207 2.81 -16.03 -35.34
C ARG A 207 1.98 -17.03 -34.52
N ARG A 208 1.76 -16.76 -33.22
CA ARG A 208 1.01 -17.65 -32.34
C ARG A 208 -0.50 -17.66 -32.65
N LEU A 209 -1.02 -16.53 -33.11
CA LEU A 209 -2.38 -16.39 -33.64
C LEU A 209 -2.54 -16.93 -35.07
N SER A 210 -1.44 -17.39 -35.70
CA SER A 210 -1.42 -17.82 -37.11
C SER A 210 -1.79 -16.70 -38.09
N LEU A 211 -1.47 -15.45 -37.73
CA LEU A 211 -1.67 -14.27 -38.58
C LEU A 211 -0.50 -14.11 -39.57
N PRO A 212 -0.73 -13.53 -40.76
CA PRO A 212 0.33 -13.32 -41.77
C PRO A 212 1.49 -12.43 -41.31
N GLY A 213 1.27 -11.53 -40.34
CA GLY A 213 2.27 -10.61 -39.80
C GLY A 213 1.71 -9.69 -38.73
N SER A 214 2.55 -8.81 -38.19
CA SER A 214 2.18 -7.81 -37.17
C SER A 214 1.12 -6.82 -37.66
N ASP A 215 1.10 -6.50 -38.96
CA ASP A 215 0.11 -5.56 -39.52
C ASP A 215 -1.32 -6.10 -39.37
N GLN A 216 -1.51 -7.41 -39.58
CA GLN A 216 -2.82 -8.06 -39.40
C GLN A 216 -3.22 -8.12 -37.92
N LEU A 217 -2.25 -8.30 -37.02
CA LEU A 217 -2.48 -8.23 -35.58
C LEU A 217 -2.96 -6.83 -35.17
N GLU A 218 -2.34 -5.79 -35.75
CA GLU A 218 -2.71 -4.40 -35.51
C GLU A 218 -4.15 -4.12 -35.95
N GLU A 219 -4.52 -4.53 -37.16
CA GLU A 219 -5.86 -4.33 -37.70
C GLU A 219 -6.96 -5.12 -36.97
N GLU A 220 -6.73 -6.41 -36.69
CA GLU A 220 -7.77 -7.31 -36.16
C GLU A 220 -7.94 -7.22 -34.64
N PHE A 221 -6.87 -6.95 -33.88
CA PHE A 221 -6.90 -6.98 -32.41
C PHE A 221 -6.58 -5.62 -31.82
N LEU A 222 -5.42 -5.05 -32.16
CA LEU A 222 -4.87 -3.94 -31.38
C LEU A 222 -5.64 -2.64 -31.56
N VAL A 223 -6.00 -2.27 -32.80
CA VAL A 223 -6.75 -1.04 -33.09
C VAL A 223 -8.16 -1.08 -32.48
N PRO A 224 -8.97 -2.14 -32.63
CA PRO A 224 -10.27 -2.24 -31.96
C PRO A 224 -10.19 -2.09 -30.45
N LEU A 225 -9.29 -2.84 -29.79
CA LEU A 225 -9.15 -2.83 -28.33
C LEU A 225 -8.65 -1.49 -27.80
N THR A 226 -7.63 -0.90 -28.44
CA THR A 226 -7.11 0.42 -28.05
C THR A 226 -8.17 1.51 -28.21
N ASN A 227 -9.02 1.44 -29.24
CA ASN A 227 -10.12 2.38 -29.42
C ASN A 227 -11.25 2.19 -28.41
N TYR A 228 -11.48 0.95 -27.94
CA TYR A 228 -12.47 0.65 -26.91
C TYR A 228 -12.01 1.18 -25.54
N ASP A 229 -10.75 0.92 -25.17
CA ASP A 229 -10.15 1.39 -23.90
C ASP A 229 -10.20 2.93 -23.75
N ASN A 230 -9.97 3.65 -24.85
CA ASN A 230 -10.00 5.12 -24.87
C ASN A 230 -11.41 5.74 -24.77
N LYS A 231 -12.49 4.95 -24.89
CA LYS A 231 -13.85 5.43 -24.65
C LYS A 231 -14.11 5.31 -23.15
N GLU A 232 -13.82 6.40 -22.41
CA GLU A 232 -14.01 6.52 -20.95
C GLU A 232 -15.24 5.73 -20.45
N ILE A 233 -15.01 4.51 -19.96
CA ILE A 233 -15.97 3.85 -19.09
C ILE A 233 -15.73 4.50 -17.74
N GLU A 234 -16.69 5.30 -17.26
CA GLU A 234 -16.72 5.74 -15.86
C GLU A 234 -16.64 4.49 -15.00
N LYS A 235 -15.44 4.23 -14.46
CA LYS A 235 -15.17 3.07 -13.64
C LYS A 235 -15.85 3.30 -12.30
N GLN A 236 -17.08 2.80 -12.16
CA GLN A 236 -17.72 2.73 -10.84
C GLN A 236 -16.81 1.94 -9.90
N SER A 237 -16.56 2.49 -8.72
CA SER A 237 -15.73 1.81 -7.73
C SER A 237 -16.50 0.60 -7.17
N LEU A 238 -15.76 -0.40 -6.67
CA LEU A 238 -16.36 -1.58 -6.04
C LEU A 238 -17.18 -1.19 -4.80
N GLU A 239 -16.78 -0.11 -4.12
CA GLU A 239 -17.46 0.51 -3.01
C GLU A 239 -18.83 1.04 -3.42
N GLU A 240 -18.92 1.78 -4.53
CA GLU A 240 -20.18 2.31 -5.06
C GLU A 240 -21.13 1.18 -5.48
N GLU A 241 -20.62 0.16 -6.18
CA GLU A 241 -21.42 -1.00 -6.58
C GLU A 241 -22.01 -1.72 -5.35
N TYR A 242 -21.22 -1.90 -4.29
CA TYR A 242 -21.68 -2.46 -3.03
C TYR A 242 -22.78 -1.60 -2.39
N LEU A 243 -22.56 -0.30 -2.28
CA LEU A 243 -23.53 0.62 -1.67
C LEU A 243 -24.86 0.65 -2.45
N HIS A 244 -24.82 0.60 -3.78
CA HIS A 244 -26.02 0.48 -4.61
C HIS A 244 -26.78 -0.82 -4.34
N LYS A 245 -26.08 -1.96 -4.21
CA LYS A 245 -26.71 -3.25 -3.87
C LYS A 245 -27.37 -3.23 -2.50
N VAL A 246 -26.69 -2.67 -1.49
CA VAL A 246 -27.24 -2.56 -0.13
C VAL A 246 -28.48 -1.66 -0.13
N LYS A 247 -28.41 -0.50 -0.79
CA LYS A 247 -29.53 0.44 -0.90
C LYS A 247 -30.74 -0.20 -1.57
N ALA A 248 -30.55 -0.83 -2.73
CA ALA A 248 -31.63 -1.47 -3.47
C ALA A 248 -32.32 -2.57 -2.63
N ALA A 249 -31.56 -3.30 -1.81
CA ALA A 249 -32.14 -4.32 -0.95
C ALA A 249 -32.91 -3.72 0.24
N ALA A 250 -32.43 -2.61 0.82
CA ALA A 250 -33.13 -1.88 1.87
C ALA A 250 -34.48 -1.33 1.36
N ASP A 251 -34.51 -0.76 0.15
CA ASP A 251 -35.73 -0.24 -0.49
C ASP A 251 -36.80 -1.33 -0.73
N LEU A 252 -36.36 -2.58 -0.93
CA LEU A 252 -37.23 -3.74 -1.12
C LEU A 252 -37.72 -4.38 0.19
N GLY A 253 -37.42 -3.78 1.35
CA GLY A 253 -37.75 -4.33 2.67
C GLY A 253 -36.91 -5.55 3.05
N GLY A 254 -35.85 -5.85 2.29
CA GLY A 254 -34.80 -6.77 2.69
C GLY A 254 -34.08 -6.15 3.89
N GLY A 255 -34.11 -6.83 5.04
CA GLY A 255 -33.53 -6.28 6.27
C GLY A 255 -32.03 -5.97 6.14
N ILE A 256 -31.51 -5.26 7.14
CA ILE A 256 -30.11 -4.82 7.32
C ILE A 256 -29.08 -5.99 7.25
N GLY A 257 -29.53 -7.25 7.18
CA GLY A 257 -28.68 -8.45 7.14
C GLY A 257 -27.79 -8.63 5.89
N ILE A 258 -27.90 -7.76 4.88
CA ILE A 258 -26.99 -7.74 3.71
C ILE A 258 -25.71 -6.93 4.00
N ILE A 259 -25.75 -6.04 4.99
CA ILE A 259 -24.60 -5.23 5.37
C ILE A 259 -23.51 -6.16 5.93
N LYS A 260 -22.37 -6.17 5.26
CA LYS A 260 -21.15 -6.81 5.76
C LYS A 260 -20.38 -5.77 6.58
N PRO A 261 -20.21 -5.98 7.90
CA PRO A 261 -19.59 -4.98 8.78
C PRO A 261 -18.17 -4.54 8.39
N ASP A 262 -17.44 -5.38 7.67
CA ASP A 262 -16.06 -5.20 7.23
C ASP A 262 -15.93 -4.88 5.72
N ALA A 263 -17.04 -4.60 5.03
CA ALA A 263 -17.03 -4.28 3.60
C ALA A 263 -16.33 -2.97 3.26
N LEU A 264 -16.45 -1.96 4.13
CA LEU A 264 -15.85 -0.64 3.96
C LEU A 264 -14.96 -0.29 5.14
N LEU A 265 -13.86 0.38 4.86
CA LEU A 265 -12.95 0.93 5.87
C LEU A 265 -13.44 2.25 6.43
N PRO A 266 -12.96 2.70 7.60
CA PRO A 266 -13.42 3.94 8.21
C PRO A 266 -13.33 5.13 7.26
N HIS A 267 -12.20 5.33 6.57
CA HIS A 267 -12.05 6.43 5.62
C HIS A 267 -12.98 6.33 4.42
N GLN A 268 -13.23 5.12 3.92
CA GLN A 268 -14.15 4.90 2.80
C GLN A 268 -15.58 5.23 3.23
N ILE A 269 -16.00 4.89 4.45
CA ILE A 269 -17.33 5.26 4.96
C ILE A 269 -17.43 6.79 5.09
N ILE A 270 -16.41 7.44 5.66
CA ILE A 270 -16.40 8.90 5.87
C ILE A 270 -16.37 9.67 4.53
N GLU A 271 -15.82 9.10 3.45
CA GLU A 271 -15.85 9.71 2.11
C GLU A 271 -17.28 10.00 1.63
N TYR A 272 -18.23 9.10 1.92
CA TYR A 272 -19.64 9.29 1.55
C TYR A 272 -20.41 10.16 2.56
N VAL A 273 -19.77 10.65 3.62
CA VAL A 273 -20.41 11.53 4.62
C VAL A 273 -20.31 12.99 4.16
N GLY A 274 -21.42 13.52 3.63
CA GLY A 274 -21.55 14.96 3.35
C GLY A 274 -21.13 15.40 1.95
N ASP A 275 -20.94 14.47 1.03
CA ASP A 275 -20.78 14.76 -0.40
C ASP A 275 -22.18 14.97 -1.04
N GLU A 276 -22.45 16.20 -1.50
CA GLU A 276 -23.72 16.62 -2.12
C GLU A 276 -24.06 15.77 -3.37
N GLU A 277 -23.06 15.27 -4.10
CA GLU A 277 -23.25 14.42 -5.28
C GLU A 277 -23.55 12.95 -4.90
N LYS A 278 -23.19 12.54 -3.69
CA LYS A 278 -23.36 11.17 -3.15
C LYS A 278 -24.41 11.06 -2.03
N GLU A 279 -25.23 12.10 -1.81
CA GLU A 279 -26.23 12.18 -0.73
C GLU A 279 -27.24 11.03 -0.69
N GLY A 280 -27.40 10.29 -1.80
CA GLY A 280 -28.30 9.15 -1.90
C GLY A 280 -27.98 7.98 -0.96
N PHE A 281 -26.82 7.94 -0.29
CA PHE A 281 -26.40 6.82 0.55
C PHE A 281 -26.46 7.07 2.07
N GLY A 282 -26.93 8.23 2.54
CA GLY A 282 -26.81 8.63 3.95
C GLY A 282 -27.27 7.59 4.98
N GLU A 283 -28.46 6.99 4.80
CA GLU A 283 -28.95 5.94 5.71
C GLU A 283 -28.10 4.66 5.66
N VAL A 284 -27.68 4.25 4.47
CA VAL A 284 -26.84 3.06 4.25
C VAL A 284 -25.47 3.25 4.92
N ILE A 285 -24.90 4.44 4.83
CA ILE A 285 -23.61 4.81 5.42
C ILE A 285 -23.68 4.80 6.95
N GLU A 286 -24.74 5.35 7.55
CA GLU A 286 -24.96 5.30 9.00
C GLU A 286 -25.08 3.84 9.50
N LEU A 287 -25.84 3.01 8.79
CA LEU A 287 -26.00 1.59 9.11
C LEU A 287 -24.69 0.81 8.94
N GLN A 288 -23.92 1.08 7.89
CA GLN A 288 -22.62 0.47 7.65
C GLN A 288 -21.63 0.83 8.77
N TRP A 289 -21.56 2.11 9.17
CA TRP A 289 -20.72 2.55 10.29
C TRP A 289 -21.08 1.83 11.58
N LYS A 290 -22.37 1.79 11.92
CA LYS A 290 -22.85 1.11 13.12
C LYS A 290 -22.52 -0.39 13.10
N ALA A 291 -22.69 -1.05 11.95
CA ALA A 291 -22.34 -2.46 11.80
C ALA A 291 -20.83 -2.69 12.04
N MET A 292 -19.97 -1.82 11.50
CA MET A 292 -18.52 -1.88 11.70
C MET A 292 -18.13 -1.68 13.18
N VAL A 293 -18.70 -0.68 13.85
CA VAL A 293 -18.46 -0.44 15.29
C VAL A 293 -18.91 -1.65 16.13
N ASP A 294 -20.10 -2.20 15.84
CA ASP A 294 -20.62 -3.40 16.51
C ASP A 294 -19.71 -4.62 16.29
N LEU A 295 -19.15 -4.80 15.09
CA LEU A 295 -18.20 -5.87 14.78
C LEU A 295 -16.97 -5.78 15.69
N TYR A 296 -16.31 -4.63 15.72
CA TYR A 296 -15.09 -4.44 16.53
C TYR A 296 -15.38 -4.51 18.03
N GLN A 297 -16.58 -4.12 18.46
CA GLN A 297 -17.01 -4.28 19.84
C GLN A 297 -17.25 -5.76 20.21
N LYS A 298 -17.78 -6.58 19.30
CA LYS A 298 -18.09 -8.00 19.52
C LYS A 298 -16.90 -8.95 19.33
N GLN A 299 -15.98 -8.67 18.39
CA GLN A 299 -14.75 -9.45 18.22
C GLN A 299 -13.81 -9.39 19.45
N GLY A 300 -14.18 -8.61 20.47
CA GLY A 300 -13.49 -8.50 21.75
C GLY A 300 -13.65 -9.70 22.70
N GLU A 301 -13.50 -10.94 22.23
CA GLU A 301 -13.10 -12.04 23.12
C GLU A 301 -11.64 -11.80 23.56
N GLY A 302 -11.47 -10.90 24.53
CA GLY A 302 -10.19 -10.44 25.06
C GLY A 302 -10.06 -8.91 25.14
N LEU A 303 -10.92 -8.24 25.91
CA LEU A 303 -10.73 -6.87 26.43
C LEU A 303 -10.24 -5.81 25.41
N SER A 304 -11.19 -5.28 24.60
CA SER A 304 -11.20 -3.91 24.04
C SER A 304 -9.89 -3.43 23.37
N LYS A 305 -9.70 -3.80 22.12
CA LYS A 305 -8.52 -3.46 21.31
C LYS A 305 -8.14 -1.96 21.28
N PHE A 306 -9.11 -1.04 21.46
CA PHE A 306 -8.88 0.41 21.36
C PHE A 306 -9.10 1.19 22.66
N LYS A 307 -9.36 0.54 23.82
CA LYS A 307 -9.85 1.21 25.03
C LYS A 307 -9.01 2.37 25.57
N ASN A 308 -7.70 2.30 25.35
CA ASN A 308 -6.71 3.20 25.90
C ASN A 308 -5.97 3.91 24.76
N MET A 309 -6.68 4.22 23.68
CA MET A 309 -6.13 4.90 22.51
C MET A 309 -6.81 6.24 22.31
N LEU A 310 -6.08 7.16 21.71
CA LEU A 310 -6.59 8.47 21.38
C LEU A 310 -6.01 8.95 20.06
N VAL A 311 -6.86 9.53 19.22
CA VAL A 311 -6.44 10.13 17.95
C VAL A 311 -6.40 11.65 18.11
N VAL A 312 -5.32 12.25 17.63
CA VAL A 312 -5.01 13.67 17.73
C VAL A 312 -4.74 14.21 16.34
N ARG A 313 -5.34 15.36 16.06
CA ARG A 313 -5.10 16.12 14.84
C ARG A 313 -3.99 17.13 15.04
N ASP A 314 -2.88 16.96 14.32
CA ASP A 314 -1.81 17.97 14.21
C ASP A 314 -1.41 18.21 12.75
N CYS A 315 -2.42 18.29 11.87
CA CYS A 315 -2.24 18.65 10.46
C CYS A 315 -3.23 19.73 10.03
N ARG A 316 -2.88 20.42 8.93
CA ARG A 316 -3.72 21.49 8.35
C ARG A 316 -4.82 20.94 7.45
N LEU A 317 -4.51 19.87 6.72
CA LEU A 317 -5.44 19.26 5.79
C LEU A 317 -6.37 18.29 6.52
N LYS A 318 -7.63 18.23 6.09
CA LYS A 318 -8.66 17.36 6.67
C LYS A 318 -8.88 16.18 5.74
N TYR A 319 -8.67 14.97 6.25
CA TYR A 319 -8.78 13.74 5.47
C TYR A 319 -9.69 12.73 6.14
N HIS A 320 -10.38 11.94 5.32
CA HIS A 320 -11.36 10.95 5.77
C HIS A 320 -10.74 9.88 6.70
N LEU A 321 -9.46 9.56 6.54
CA LEU A 321 -8.76 8.58 7.38
C LEU A 321 -8.60 9.00 8.84
N GLU A 322 -8.16 10.24 9.06
CA GLU A 322 -8.01 10.79 10.41
C GLU A 322 -9.36 10.78 11.14
N ILE A 323 -10.40 11.28 10.47
CA ILE A 323 -11.76 11.38 11.02
C ILE A 323 -12.36 9.98 11.24
N GLY A 324 -12.23 9.09 10.26
CA GLY A 324 -12.70 7.72 10.40
C GLY A 324 -12.04 7.00 11.57
N LEU A 325 -10.72 7.09 11.71
CA LEU A 325 -10.01 6.40 12.78
C LEU A 325 -10.28 7.00 14.17
N GLY A 326 -10.32 8.33 14.34
CA GLY A 326 -10.60 8.85 15.68
C GLY A 326 -12.04 8.72 16.12
N LEU A 327 -13.02 8.73 15.20
CA LEU A 327 -14.40 8.41 15.55
C LEU A 327 -14.49 6.94 15.99
N LEU A 328 -13.88 6.03 15.23
CA LEU A 328 -13.85 4.62 15.56
C LEU A 328 -13.18 4.37 16.93
N VAL A 329 -11.98 4.93 17.15
CA VAL A 329 -11.24 4.79 18.42
C VAL A 329 -12.04 5.38 19.58
N SER A 330 -12.66 6.55 19.39
CA SER A 330 -13.47 7.22 20.42
C SER A 330 -14.70 6.40 20.81
N GLU A 331 -15.42 5.82 19.86
CA GLU A 331 -16.60 4.99 20.12
C GLU A 331 -16.25 3.65 20.78
N LEU A 332 -15.10 3.08 20.42
CA LEU A 332 -14.58 1.82 20.99
C LEU A 332 -13.79 1.99 22.29
N SER A 333 -13.60 3.25 22.74
CA SER A 333 -12.90 3.56 23.98
C SER A 333 -13.73 3.21 25.23
N GLU A 334 -13.06 3.04 26.37
CA GLU A 334 -13.70 2.86 27.68
C GLU A 334 -13.78 4.19 28.44
N GLU A 335 -14.63 4.25 29.47
CA GLU A 335 -14.66 5.40 30.37
C GLU A 335 -13.31 5.55 31.10
N PRO A 336 -12.78 6.78 31.27
CA PRO A 336 -13.42 8.09 31.03
C PRO A 336 -13.22 8.66 29.62
N TRP A 337 -12.68 7.90 28.68
CA TRP A 337 -12.28 8.36 27.33
C TRP A 337 -13.40 8.19 26.28
N LYS A 338 -14.34 7.29 26.54
CA LYS A 338 -15.41 6.90 25.63
C LYS A 338 -16.18 8.08 25.02
N GLY A 339 -16.29 8.07 23.69
CA GLY A 339 -17.05 9.04 22.91
C GLY A 339 -16.48 10.46 22.94
N LYS A 340 -15.23 10.64 23.42
CA LYS A 340 -14.54 11.92 23.44
C LYS A 340 -13.51 11.98 22.33
N LEU A 341 -13.60 13.03 21.52
CA LEU A 341 -12.57 13.43 20.56
C LEU A 341 -11.80 14.61 21.15
N ILE A 342 -10.62 14.91 20.62
CA ILE A 342 -9.89 16.12 21.00
C ILE A 342 -9.76 17.06 19.81
N GLY A 343 -10.02 18.33 20.06
CA GLY A 343 -9.63 19.43 19.18
C GLY A 343 -9.44 20.71 19.98
N GLY A 344 -9.09 21.83 19.33
CA GLY A 344 -9.14 23.15 19.99
C GLY A 344 -7.87 23.99 20.04
N GLY A 345 -6.98 23.93 19.05
CA GLY A 345 -5.86 24.86 18.99
C GLY A 345 -4.83 24.61 20.09
N ASP A 346 -4.33 25.69 20.69
CA ASP A 346 -3.30 25.65 21.73
C ASP A 346 -3.80 25.07 23.07
N GLU A 347 -5.11 25.18 23.35
CA GLU A 347 -5.76 24.64 24.55
C GLU A 347 -6.78 23.55 24.15
N PRO A 348 -6.32 22.30 23.94
CA PRO A 348 -7.20 21.23 23.51
C PRO A 348 -8.30 20.93 24.53
N PHE A 349 -9.50 20.61 24.03
CA PHE A 349 -10.65 20.23 24.82
C PHE A 349 -11.36 19.01 24.20
N PHE A 350 -12.17 18.34 25.03
CA PHE A 350 -12.96 17.20 24.56
C PHE A 350 -14.17 17.68 23.75
N ILE A 351 -14.27 17.18 22.53
CA ILE A 351 -15.45 17.33 21.67
C ILE A 351 -16.31 16.08 21.87
N ARG A 352 -17.60 16.30 22.08
CA ARG A 352 -18.61 15.24 22.13
C ARG A 352 -19.60 15.50 21.01
N GLY A 353 -19.66 14.58 20.05
CA GLY A 353 -20.59 14.70 18.93
C GLY A 353 -22.02 14.35 19.31
N ASP A 354 -22.97 14.80 18.48
CA ASP A 354 -24.37 14.36 18.48
C ASP A 354 -24.50 12.87 18.09
N ASN A 355 -25.74 12.37 17.98
CA ASN A 355 -25.99 10.93 17.84
C ASN A 355 -25.58 10.32 16.49
N ASP A 356 -25.67 11.06 15.37
CA ASP A 356 -25.43 10.52 14.02
C ASP A 356 -24.01 10.79 13.49
N LEU A 357 -23.56 9.99 12.52
CA LEU A 357 -22.21 10.06 11.96
C LEU A 357 -21.92 11.38 11.28
N LYS A 358 -22.88 11.93 10.53
CA LYS A 358 -22.72 13.20 9.81
C LYS A 358 -22.43 14.35 10.77
N SER A 359 -23.22 14.47 11.83
CA SER A 359 -23.01 15.51 12.86
C SER A 359 -21.67 15.36 13.57
N LYS A 360 -21.25 14.14 13.93
CA LYS A 360 -19.93 13.87 14.53
C LYS A 360 -18.78 14.29 13.62
N CYS A 361 -18.88 13.91 12.36
CA CYS A 361 -17.97 14.32 11.30
C CYS A 361 -17.88 15.84 11.20
N GLU A 362 -19.00 16.54 11.01
CA GLU A 362 -19.03 17.99 10.84
C GLU A 362 -18.42 18.74 12.02
N LEU A 363 -18.69 18.29 13.25
CA LEU A 363 -18.12 18.87 14.46
C LEU A 363 -16.60 18.76 14.48
N TRP A 364 -16.07 17.60 14.10
CA TRP A 364 -14.63 17.41 14.06
C TRP A 364 -13.97 18.15 12.90
N TRP A 365 -14.64 18.19 11.74
CA TRP A 365 -14.25 19.03 10.61
C TRP A 365 -14.12 20.49 11.00
N LYS A 366 -15.05 21.03 11.82
CA LYS A 366 -15.03 22.44 12.24
C LYS A 366 -13.98 22.76 13.31
N SER A 367 -13.42 21.75 13.97
CA SER A 367 -12.43 21.95 15.04
C SER A 367 -11.07 22.43 14.51
N ASP A 368 -10.25 23.04 15.37
CA ASP A 368 -8.86 23.40 15.12
C ASP A 368 -7.88 22.29 15.51
N LYS A 369 -6.68 22.29 14.92
CA LYS A 369 -5.61 21.32 15.23
C LYS A 369 -5.16 21.47 16.68
N SER A 370 -4.64 20.42 17.29
CA SER A 370 -4.23 20.42 18.70
C SER A 370 -2.76 20.12 18.89
N SER A 371 -2.11 20.83 19.81
CA SER A 371 -0.72 20.53 20.17
C SER A 371 -0.62 19.18 20.90
N VAL A 372 0.36 18.34 20.52
CA VAL A 372 0.57 17.03 21.14
C VAL A 372 0.82 17.17 22.64
N LEU A 373 1.69 18.09 23.05
CA LEU A 373 1.95 18.38 24.46
C LEU A 373 0.69 18.83 25.24
N GLY A 374 -0.15 19.67 24.63
CA GLY A 374 -1.41 20.09 25.26
C GLY A 374 -2.36 18.92 25.44
N VAL A 375 -2.44 18.01 24.47
CA VAL A 375 -3.25 16.79 24.59
C VAL A 375 -2.72 15.91 25.71
N ILE A 376 -1.41 15.76 25.82
CA ILE A 376 -0.79 14.99 26.90
C ILE A 376 -1.10 15.61 28.27
N ASP A 377 -1.06 16.94 28.38
CA ASP A 377 -1.42 17.64 29.61
C ASP A 377 -2.89 17.39 29.98
N LEU A 378 -3.81 17.42 29.01
CA LEU A 378 -5.23 17.10 29.23
C LEU A 378 -5.43 15.64 29.67
N ILE A 379 -4.73 14.67 29.07
CA ILE A 379 -4.78 13.26 29.50
C ILE A 379 -4.31 13.13 30.95
N LEU A 380 -3.20 13.79 31.30
CA LEU A 380 -2.67 13.80 32.65
C LEU A 380 -3.62 14.45 33.65
N GLU A 381 -4.26 15.56 33.28
CA GLU A 381 -5.25 16.24 34.10
C GLU A 381 -6.42 15.31 34.42
N VAL A 382 -7.01 14.66 33.41
CA VAL A 382 -8.08 13.68 33.60
C VAL A 382 -7.60 12.53 34.48
N GLY A 383 -6.40 12.01 34.23
CA GLY A 383 -5.80 10.92 35.00
C GLY A 383 -5.67 11.26 36.48
N VAL A 384 -5.14 12.43 36.80
CA VAL A 384 -4.98 12.91 38.18
C VAL A 384 -6.33 13.20 38.83
N ASN A 385 -7.23 13.91 38.16
CA ASN A 385 -8.52 14.31 38.70
C ASN A 385 -9.43 13.09 38.98
N ALA A 386 -9.39 12.09 38.11
CA ALA A 386 -10.15 10.85 38.27
C ALA A 386 -9.39 9.76 39.06
N ASN A 387 -8.17 10.03 39.53
CA ASN A 387 -7.29 9.10 40.24
C ASN A 387 -7.15 7.74 39.52
N LEU A 388 -6.86 7.80 38.22
CA LEU A 388 -6.75 6.62 37.37
C LEU A 388 -5.52 5.79 37.72
N LYS A 389 -5.65 4.46 37.61
CA LYS A 389 -4.48 3.57 37.67
C LYS A 389 -3.74 3.63 36.34
N ALA A 390 -2.45 3.27 36.35
CA ALA A 390 -1.64 3.22 35.13
C ALA A 390 -2.31 2.43 33.99
N GLY A 391 -2.98 1.31 34.28
CA GLY A 391 -3.70 0.51 33.28
C GLY A 391 -4.94 1.16 32.65
N GLN A 392 -5.46 2.23 33.26
CA GLN A 392 -6.63 3.01 32.80
C GLN A 392 -6.22 4.29 32.06
N MET A 393 -4.93 4.65 32.11
CA MET A 393 -4.38 5.76 31.34
C MET A 393 -4.33 5.40 29.86
N ILE A 394 -4.42 6.41 29.00
CA ILE A 394 -4.16 6.26 27.56
C ILE A 394 -2.77 5.66 27.37
N LYS A 395 -2.70 4.58 26.62
CA LYS A 395 -1.48 3.82 26.30
C LYS A 395 -0.92 4.17 24.93
N LYS A 396 -1.77 4.68 24.03
CA LYS A 396 -1.36 5.05 22.68
C LYS A 396 -2.01 6.35 22.24
N VAL A 397 -1.20 7.28 21.76
CA VAL A 397 -1.67 8.52 21.13
C VAL A 397 -1.27 8.46 19.67
N ILE A 398 -2.24 8.57 18.76
CA ILE A 398 -2.03 8.57 17.32
C ILE A 398 -2.15 10.00 16.85
N VAL A 399 -1.06 10.55 16.33
CA VAL A 399 -0.97 11.94 15.90
C VAL A 399 -0.88 11.95 14.38
N PHE A 400 -1.93 12.40 13.70
CA PHE A 400 -1.86 12.65 12.27
C PHE A 400 -1.17 14.01 12.04
N THR A 401 -0.04 13.99 11.33
CA THR A 401 0.83 15.16 11.18
C THR A 401 1.58 15.16 9.85
N GLU A 402 2.08 16.32 9.44
CA GLU A 402 2.94 16.51 8.26
C GLU A 402 4.40 16.30 8.70
N LEU A 403 4.98 15.11 8.46
CA LEU A 403 6.35 14.81 8.90
C LEU A 403 7.37 15.36 7.90
N GLU A 404 8.45 15.96 8.39
CA GLU A 404 9.51 16.48 7.51
C GLU A 404 10.78 15.63 7.71
N PRO A 405 11.36 15.06 6.64
CA PRO A 405 12.46 14.11 6.78
C PRO A 405 13.77 14.81 7.17
N TRP A 406 13.99 15.03 8.47
CA TRP A 406 15.25 15.56 9.03
C TRP A 406 15.65 14.88 10.34
N GLU A 407 16.95 14.65 10.54
CA GLU A 407 17.53 14.22 11.84
C GLU A 407 17.15 15.18 12.98
N LEU A 408 17.00 16.47 12.65
CA LEU A 408 16.48 17.49 13.57
C LEU A 408 15.08 17.15 14.09
N GLN A 409 14.17 16.65 13.24
CA GLN A 409 12.82 16.27 13.68
C GLN A 409 12.87 15.13 14.69
N TYR A 410 13.68 14.09 14.43
CA TYR A 410 13.87 13.00 15.39
C TYR A 410 14.37 13.50 16.76
N GLN A 411 15.40 14.37 16.76
CA GLN A 411 15.94 14.92 18.01
C GLN A 411 14.93 15.80 18.75
N LEU A 412 14.08 16.52 18.03
CA LEU A 412 12.99 17.31 18.61
C LEU A 412 11.94 16.40 19.27
N LEU A 413 11.43 15.40 18.55
CA LEU A 413 10.45 14.45 19.06
C LEU A 413 10.97 13.65 20.25
N ARG A 414 12.26 13.28 20.23
CA ARG A 414 12.92 12.64 21.36
C ARG A 414 12.90 13.52 22.61
N ARG A 415 13.29 14.79 22.49
CA ARG A 415 13.27 15.74 23.63
C ARG A 415 11.84 15.98 24.12
N GLU A 416 10.88 16.07 23.21
CA GLU A 416 9.46 16.19 23.54
C GLU A 416 8.98 14.98 24.34
N TYR A 417 9.34 13.76 23.92
CA TYR A 417 9.00 12.54 24.63
C TYR A 417 9.65 12.46 26.02
N GLU A 418 10.92 12.85 26.16
CA GLU A 418 11.62 12.93 27.45
C GLU A 418 10.93 13.93 28.40
N ALA A 419 10.40 15.05 27.87
CA ALA A 419 9.60 16.01 28.63
C ALA A 419 8.25 15.41 29.07
N ILE A 420 7.58 14.66 28.19
CA ILE A 420 6.34 13.93 28.51
C ILE A 420 6.57 12.94 29.65
N GLN A 421 7.63 12.14 29.59
CA GLN A 421 7.97 11.20 30.67
C GLN A 421 8.18 11.92 32.00
N SER A 422 8.86 13.07 31.99
CA SER A 422 9.10 13.88 33.17
C SER A 422 7.77 14.39 33.77
N LYS A 423 6.84 14.87 32.94
CA LYS A 423 5.50 15.31 33.39
C LYS A 423 4.70 14.20 34.06
N TYR A 424 4.69 12.99 33.51
CA TYR A 424 4.02 11.84 34.14
C TYR A 424 4.64 11.52 35.49
N LYS A 425 5.97 11.48 35.57
CA LYS A 425 6.71 11.20 36.80
C LYS A 425 6.41 12.23 37.89
N ASP A 426 6.36 13.52 37.54
CA ASP A 426 6.05 14.61 38.47
C ASP A 426 4.63 14.51 39.04
N LYS A 427 3.70 13.87 38.29
CA LYS A 427 2.34 13.57 38.74
C LYS A 427 2.20 12.22 39.47
N GLY A 428 3.31 11.51 39.72
CA GLY A 428 3.33 10.25 40.45
C GLY A 428 3.09 9.01 39.59
N TYR A 429 3.09 9.13 38.27
CA TYR A 429 2.94 8.01 37.34
C TYR A 429 4.29 7.43 36.91
N GLY A 430 4.34 6.10 36.76
CA GLY A 430 5.50 5.39 36.20
C GLY A 430 5.55 5.44 34.67
N ASN A 431 6.66 4.94 34.10
CA ASN A 431 6.83 4.84 32.64
C ASN A 431 5.77 3.94 31.98
N ASP A 432 5.18 3.01 32.73
CA ASP A 432 4.11 2.15 32.25
C ASP A 432 2.81 2.92 31.97
N ALA A 433 2.60 4.08 32.58
CA ALA A 433 1.44 4.95 32.33
C ALA A 433 1.67 5.96 31.18
N VAL A 434 2.92 6.15 30.74
CA VAL A 434 3.26 7.07 29.65
C VAL A 434 2.80 6.46 28.32
N PRO A 435 2.05 7.19 27.48
CA PRO A 435 1.61 6.65 26.20
C PRO A 435 2.77 6.48 25.23
N HIS A 436 2.67 5.46 24.37
CA HIS A 436 3.42 5.41 23.11
C HIS A 436 2.80 6.38 22.11
N ILE A 437 3.62 7.13 21.38
CA ILE A 437 3.12 8.11 20.40
C ILE A 437 3.38 7.60 18.99
N LEU A 438 2.31 7.40 18.21
CA LEU A 438 2.39 7.09 16.79
C LEU A 438 2.19 8.38 15.99
N TYR A 439 3.26 8.94 15.45
CA TYR A 439 3.18 10.04 14.48
C TYR A 439 2.93 9.46 13.09
N TRP A 440 1.75 9.67 12.54
CA TRP A 440 1.32 9.11 11.26
C TRP A 440 1.21 10.21 10.20
N ASP A 441 2.16 10.23 9.28
CA ASP A 441 2.11 11.02 8.06
C ASP A 441 1.45 10.23 6.94
N TRP A 442 0.24 10.61 6.62
CA TRP A 442 -0.63 9.89 5.70
C TRP A 442 -0.61 10.51 4.29
N ARG A 443 0.12 11.62 4.06
CA ARG A 443 0.11 12.41 2.80
C ARG A 443 0.37 11.56 1.56
N PHE A 444 1.12 10.47 1.71
CA PHE A 444 1.31 9.48 0.68
C PHE A 444 0.27 8.38 0.84
N GLN A 445 -0.83 8.45 0.09
CA GLN A 445 -1.95 7.50 0.18
C GLN A 445 -1.69 6.16 -0.53
N THR A 446 -0.42 5.81 -0.73
CA THR A 446 -0.02 4.58 -1.38
C THR A 446 0.63 3.63 -0.36
N SER A 447 0.38 2.33 -0.51
CA SER A 447 1.13 1.29 0.23
C SER A 447 2.63 1.37 -0.04
N LEU A 448 3.00 2.00 -1.16
CA LEU A 448 4.33 2.15 -1.73
C LEU A 448 5.22 3.12 -0.96
N ASP A 449 4.62 4.08 -0.29
CA ASP A 449 5.36 5.06 0.51
C ASP A 449 5.30 4.75 2.02
N SER A 450 4.60 3.67 2.37
CA SER A 450 4.38 3.31 3.76
C SER A 450 5.67 2.81 4.41
N TRP A 451 6.10 3.46 5.50
CA TRP A 451 7.41 3.22 6.11
C TRP A 451 7.47 3.60 7.59
N ILE A 452 8.21 2.83 8.37
CA ILE A 452 8.53 3.19 9.76
C ILE A 452 9.88 3.92 9.79
N CYS A 453 9.82 5.22 10.05
CA CYS A 453 11.00 6.11 10.04
C CYS A 453 11.79 6.10 11.35
N THR A 454 11.28 5.46 12.42
CA THR A 454 11.95 5.45 13.74
C THR A 454 11.78 4.13 14.48
N GLN A 455 12.78 3.80 15.30
CA GLN A 455 12.73 2.69 16.26
C GLN A 455 12.99 3.23 17.68
N HIS A 456 12.19 4.21 18.13
CA HIS A 456 12.28 4.72 19.49
C HIS A 456 11.29 3.95 20.39
N PRO A 457 11.67 3.54 21.62
CA PRO A 457 10.80 2.74 22.49
C PRO A 457 9.53 3.46 22.95
N GLY A 458 9.48 4.79 22.80
CA GLY A 458 8.36 5.62 23.21
C GLY A 458 7.53 6.25 22.09
N PHE A 459 8.03 6.24 20.85
CA PHE A 459 7.29 6.77 19.72
C PHE A 459 7.70 6.14 18.39
N THR A 460 6.75 6.09 17.46
CA THR A 460 6.93 5.58 16.09
C THR A 460 6.55 6.68 15.12
N MET A 461 7.40 6.94 14.14
CA MET A 461 7.06 7.75 12.96
C MET A 461 6.69 6.79 11.84
N LEU A 462 5.45 6.87 11.38
CA LEU A 462 4.90 6.09 10.27
C LEU A 462 4.57 7.05 9.14
N MET A 463 5.17 6.83 7.99
CA MET A 463 4.81 7.50 6.74
C MET A 463 3.92 6.58 5.92
N GLY A 464 3.10 7.16 5.05
CA GLY A 464 2.23 6.49 4.09
C GLY A 464 0.92 5.97 4.66
N SER A 465 -0.04 5.70 3.78
CA SER A 465 -1.30 5.05 4.13
C SER A 465 -1.78 4.16 2.99
N SER A 466 -2.46 3.05 3.33
CA SER A 466 -3.13 2.18 2.36
C SER A 466 -4.26 1.42 3.03
N ASP A 467 -5.23 0.94 2.26
CA ASP A 467 -6.33 0.14 2.77
C ASP A 467 -5.86 -1.09 3.56
N ASN A 468 -4.81 -1.77 3.09
CA ASN A 468 -4.25 -2.90 3.80
C ASN A 468 -3.58 -2.50 5.12
N LEU A 469 -2.94 -1.33 5.17
CA LEU A 469 -2.34 -0.81 6.41
C LEU A 469 -3.44 -0.41 7.41
N VAL A 470 -4.53 0.21 6.95
CA VAL A 470 -5.69 0.54 7.79
C VAL A 470 -6.37 -0.74 8.29
N LYS A 471 -6.53 -1.75 7.43
CA LYS A 471 -6.98 -3.09 7.84
C LYS A 471 -6.07 -3.67 8.91
N SER A 472 -4.75 -3.67 8.69
CA SER A 472 -3.76 -4.17 9.64
C SER A 472 -3.86 -3.45 10.98
N PHE A 473 -3.95 -2.11 10.98
CA PHE A 473 -4.18 -1.30 12.17
C PHE A 473 -5.45 -1.73 12.93
N CYS A 474 -6.57 -1.89 12.23
CA CYS A 474 -7.83 -2.27 12.86
C CYS A 474 -7.80 -3.69 13.45
N HIS A 475 -7.19 -4.66 12.76
CA HIS A 475 -7.09 -6.04 13.23
C HIS A 475 -6.12 -6.20 14.41
N ASN A 476 -5.01 -5.45 14.39
CA ASN A 476 -3.92 -5.54 15.36
C ASN A 476 -4.06 -4.56 16.53
N ALA A 477 -5.28 -4.12 16.83
CA ALA A 477 -5.55 -3.26 17.98
C ALA A 477 -4.72 -1.97 17.97
N GLY A 478 -4.58 -1.36 16.80
CA GLY A 478 -3.81 -0.15 16.60
C GLY A 478 -2.29 -0.33 16.61
N GLU A 479 -1.77 -1.55 16.73
CA GLU A 479 -0.35 -1.85 16.61
C GLU A 479 0.11 -1.90 15.15
N ILE A 480 1.13 -1.10 14.83
CA ILE A 480 1.82 -1.10 13.54
C ILE A 480 3.31 -1.19 13.84
N GLY A 481 3.91 -2.28 13.41
CA GLY A 481 5.34 -2.55 13.53
C GLY A 481 5.90 -3.02 12.18
N PRO A 482 7.20 -3.33 12.11
CA PRO A 482 7.86 -3.74 10.86
C PRO A 482 7.14 -4.89 10.13
N HIS A 483 6.79 -5.96 10.85
CA HIS A 483 6.03 -7.09 10.27
C HIS A 483 4.66 -6.67 9.76
N HIS A 484 3.87 -5.96 10.58
CA HIS A 484 2.54 -5.50 10.18
C HIS A 484 2.57 -4.64 8.91
N LEU A 485 3.62 -3.84 8.74
CA LEU A 485 3.81 -3.01 7.55
C LEU A 485 4.18 -3.86 6.33
N MET A 486 5.18 -4.74 6.45
CA MET A 486 5.57 -5.66 5.37
C MET A 486 4.37 -6.51 4.91
N GLU A 487 3.64 -7.11 5.85
CA GLU A 487 2.44 -7.90 5.59
C GLU A 487 1.37 -7.08 4.88
N ALA A 488 1.10 -5.84 5.32
CA ALA A 488 0.13 -4.97 4.68
C ALA A 488 0.48 -4.68 3.21
N VAL A 489 1.77 -4.51 2.90
CA VAL A 489 2.23 -4.26 1.53
C VAL A 489 2.01 -5.48 0.62
N ILE A 490 2.17 -6.70 1.14
CA ILE A 490 2.01 -7.95 0.38
C ILE A 490 0.65 -8.66 0.62
N ALA A 491 -0.31 -7.96 1.25
CA ALA A 491 -1.63 -8.49 1.56
C ALA A 491 -2.64 -8.38 0.39
N GLY A 492 -2.29 -7.61 -0.65
CA GLY A 492 -3.14 -7.43 -1.84
C GLY A 492 -3.58 -8.75 -2.47
N LYS A 493 -4.76 -8.74 -3.10
CA LYS A 493 -5.39 -9.94 -3.71
C LYS A 493 -4.49 -10.57 -4.77
N GLU A 494 -3.76 -9.74 -5.50
CA GLU A 494 -2.79 -10.08 -6.52
C GLU A 494 -1.68 -11.01 -5.98
N TYR A 495 -1.17 -10.75 -4.77
CA TYR A 495 -0.17 -11.61 -4.12
C TYR A 495 -0.74 -12.94 -3.62
N GLN A 496 -2.06 -13.06 -3.42
CA GLN A 496 -2.66 -14.30 -2.88
C GLN A 496 -2.65 -15.45 -3.89
N THR A 497 -2.45 -15.15 -5.16
CA THR A 497 -2.35 -16.15 -6.23
C THR A 497 -0.93 -16.72 -6.39
N TYR A 498 0.06 -16.14 -5.69
CA TYR A 498 1.45 -16.52 -5.82
C TYR A 498 1.70 -17.90 -5.19
N THR A 499 2.48 -18.73 -5.88
CA THR A 499 2.77 -20.11 -5.47
C THR A 499 4.23 -20.44 -5.68
N VAL A 500 4.87 -21.06 -4.69
CA VAL A 500 6.24 -21.55 -4.80
C VAL A 500 6.23 -22.99 -5.30
N VAL A 501 6.98 -23.26 -6.36
CA VAL A 501 7.15 -24.60 -6.96
C VAL A 501 8.64 -24.82 -7.27
N ASP A 502 9.26 -25.76 -6.55
CA ASP A 502 10.67 -26.16 -6.75
C ASP A 502 10.80 -27.49 -7.50
#